data_AF-A0A257JYN5-F1
#
_entry.id   AF-A0A257JYN5-F1
#
_cell.length_a   1.000
_cell.length_b   1.000
_cell.length_c   1.000
_cell.angle_alpha   90.00
_cell.angle_beta   90.00
_cell.angle_gamma   90.00
#
_symmetry.space_group_name_H-M   'P 1'
#
loop_
_entity.id
_entity.type
_entity.pdbx_description
1 polymer ?
#
loop_
_entity_poly.entity_id
_entity_poly.type
_entity_poly.pdbx_seq_one_letter_code
_entity_poly.pdbx_strand_id
1 'polypeptide(L)'
;MLIPIYQAHNDKIKGLLGNGYAPGTLEHFKISLKYLKEFPIWKYDVKDIAISKIDVAMITEFDFYLRSEKNCNNNTAVKYVRKFRKIIKICLNNDWLEKDPFVKYDGKMKEVETEFLTDEEIKDIYSKKFRTPGLERDIVIFCAFTGLA
;
A
#
# COMPACT_ATOMS: atom_id res chain seq x y z
N MET A 1 -18.95 11.86 -6.20
CA MET A 1 -18.95 10.57 -5.46
C MET A 1 -17.55 9.99 -5.45
N LEU A 2 -17.08 9.42 -4.34
CA LEU A 2 -15.68 8.99 -4.19
C LEU A 2 -15.32 7.76 -5.03
N ILE A 3 -16.16 6.72 -4.99
CA ILE A 3 -15.85 5.43 -5.63
C ILE A 3 -15.65 5.56 -7.14
N PRO A 4 -16.53 6.25 -7.92
CA PRO A 4 -16.34 6.42 -9.35
C PRO A 4 -15.05 7.16 -9.72
N ILE A 5 -14.65 8.17 -8.93
CA ILE A 5 -13.42 8.92 -9.16
C ILE A 5 -12.21 8.02 -9.00
N TYR A 6 -12.19 7.22 -7.94
CA TYR A 6 -11.13 6.25 -7.70
C TYR A 6 -11.10 5.19 -8.82
N GLN A 7 -12.26 4.66 -9.22
CA GLN A 7 -12.33 3.68 -10.31
C GLN A 7 -11.75 4.26 -11.62
N ALA A 8 -12.13 5.49 -11.99
CA ALA A 8 -11.59 6.15 -13.16
C ALA A 8 -10.06 6.35 -13.08
N HIS A 9 -9.52 6.60 -11.88
CA HIS A 9 -8.06 6.63 -11.67
C HIS A 9 -7.42 5.26 -11.93
N ASN A 10 -8.01 4.18 -11.42
CA ASN A 10 -7.50 2.82 -11.63
C ASN A 10 -7.55 2.41 -13.11
N ASP A 11 -8.60 2.82 -13.83
CA ASP A 11 -8.73 2.56 -15.27
C ASP A 11 -7.64 3.29 -16.07
N LYS A 12 -7.30 4.53 -15.68
CA LYS A 12 -6.15 5.26 -16.26
C LYS A 12 -4.82 4.57 -15.97
N ILE A 13 -4.57 4.12 -14.73
CA ILE A 13 -3.36 3.36 -14.40
C ILE A 13 -3.29 2.07 -15.22
N LYS A 14 -4.42 1.37 -15.39
CA LYS A 14 -4.49 0.15 -16.21
C LYS A 14 -4.07 0.41 -17.66
N GLY A 15 -4.48 1.54 -18.23
CA GLY A 15 -4.05 1.97 -19.57
C GLY A 15 -2.57 2.34 -19.70
N LEU A 16 -1.88 2.57 -18.57
CA LEU A 16 -0.46 2.94 -18.51
C LEU A 16 0.45 1.79 -18.03
N LEU A 17 -0.07 0.56 -17.94
CA LEU A 17 0.75 -0.60 -17.59
C LEU A 17 1.84 -0.81 -18.64
N GLY A 18 3.09 -0.95 -18.17
CA GLY A 18 4.27 -1.04 -19.06
C GLY A 18 4.77 0.32 -19.55
N ASN A 19 4.06 1.42 -19.29
CA ASN A 19 4.48 2.79 -19.59
C ASN A 19 4.52 3.63 -18.29
N GLY A 20 5.44 3.28 -17.40
CA GLY A 20 5.64 3.96 -16.12
C GLY A 20 4.86 3.38 -14.94
N TYR A 21 3.92 2.47 -15.16
CA TYR A 21 3.24 1.72 -14.09
C TYR A 21 3.50 0.21 -14.16
N ALA A 22 3.86 -0.36 -13.01
CA ALA A 22 3.98 -1.79 -12.82
C ALA A 22 2.62 -2.43 -12.45
N PRO A 23 2.38 -3.70 -12.81
CA PRO A 23 1.14 -4.41 -12.43
C PRO A 23 0.86 -4.39 -10.93
N GLY A 24 1.90 -4.56 -10.10
CA GLY A 24 1.78 -4.51 -8.63
C GLY A 24 1.29 -3.16 -8.11
N THR A 25 1.61 -2.05 -8.80
CA THR A 25 1.09 -0.73 -8.43
C THR A 25 -0.42 -0.66 -8.61
N LEU A 26 -0.94 -1.14 -9.76
CA LEU A 26 -2.38 -1.20 -10.02
C LEU A 26 -3.10 -2.08 -8.99
N GLU A 27 -2.50 -3.22 -8.64
CA GLU A 27 -3.11 -4.13 -7.66
C GLU A 27 -3.27 -3.48 -6.28
N HIS A 28 -2.24 -2.76 -5.81
CA HIS A 28 -2.35 -2.01 -4.56
C HIS A 28 -3.44 -0.92 -4.59
N PHE A 29 -3.64 -0.26 -5.74
CA PHE A 29 -4.74 0.71 -5.90
C PHE A 29 -6.12 0.05 -5.93
N LYS A 30 -6.25 -1.14 -6.53
CA LYS A 30 -7.49 -1.93 -6.49
C LYS A 30 -7.84 -2.37 -5.08
N ILE A 31 -6.85 -2.85 -4.30
CA ILE A 31 -7.07 -3.24 -2.90
C ILE A 31 -7.49 -2.03 -2.06
N SER A 32 -6.81 -0.87 -2.24
CA SER A 32 -7.21 0.37 -1.55
C SER A 32 -8.64 0.78 -1.89
N LEU A 33 -9.05 0.68 -3.16
CA LEU A 33 -10.43 0.95 -3.57
C LEU A 33 -11.42 -0.04 -2.95
N LYS A 34 -11.08 -1.34 -2.88
CA LYS A 34 -11.91 -2.35 -2.21
C LYS A 34 -12.20 -1.94 -0.76
N TYR A 35 -11.18 -1.57 0.01
CA TYR A 35 -11.39 -1.14 1.40
C TYR A 35 -12.19 0.15 1.51
N LEU A 36 -12.04 1.09 0.58
CA LEU A 36 -12.87 2.30 0.53
C LEU A 36 -14.33 2.05 0.11
N LYS A 37 -14.63 0.93 -0.56
CA LYS A 37 -16.02 0.50 -0.82
C LYS A 37 -16.64 -0.12 0.43
N GLU A 38 -15.86 -0.85 1.21
CA GLU A 38 -16.32 -1.57 2.39
C GLU A 38 -16.44 -0.68 3.64
N PHE A 39 -15.54 0.31 3.80
CA PHE A 39 -15.51 1.20 4.95
C PHE A 39 -16.81 2.01 5.18
N PRO A 40 -17.39 2.67 4.16
CA PRO A 40 -18.61 3.46 4.34
C PRO A 40 -19.81 2.60 4.77
N ILE A 41 -19.86 1.36 4.28
CA ILE A 41 -20.89 0.39 4.66
C ILE A 41 -20.71 0.02 6.13
N TRP A 42 -19.48 -0.28 6.54
CA TRP A 42 -19.15 -0.64 7.92
C TRP A 42 -19.43 0.48 8.93
N LYS A 43 -19.08 1.74 8.62
CA LYS A 43 -19.19 2.86 9.58
C LYS A 43 -20.54 3.60 9.53
N TYR A 44 -21.12 3.75 8.34
CA TYR A 44 -22.25 4.66 8.11
C TYR A 44 -23.45 3.99 7.43
N ASP A 45 -23.38 2.70 7.10
CA ASP A 45 -24.39 1.96 6.33
C ASP A 45 -24.73 2.61 4.97
N VAL A 46 -23.71 3.21 4.33
CA VAL A 46 -23.86 3.82 3.00
C VAL A 46 -22.94 3.14 1.99
N LYS A 47 -23.36 3.11 0.72
CA LYS A 47 -22.59 2.46 -0.36
C LYS A 47 -21.44 3.31 -0.89
N ASP A 48 -21.52 4.63 -0.73
CA ASP A 48 -20.52 5.58 -1.24
C ASP A 48 -20.63 6.90 -0.47
N ILE A 49 -19.56 7.70 -0.52
CA ILE A 49 -19.44 8.97 0.16
C ILE A 49 -19.20 10.07 -0.86
N ALA A 50 -19.95 11.17 -0.73
CA ALA A 50 -19.68 12.37 -1.49
C ALA A 50 -18.34 12.96 -1.06
N ILE A 51 -17.50 13.36 -2.02
CA ILE A 51 -16.15 13.89 -1.71
C ILE A 51 -16.19 15.10 -0.78
N SER A 52 -17.24 15.93 -0.87
CA SER A 52 -17.47 17.09 0.00
C SER A 52 -17.75 16.74 1.47
N LYS A 53 -18.09 15.48 1.77
CA LYS A 53 -18.29 14.98 3.15
C LYS A 53 -17.03 14.36 3.76
N ILE A 54 -15.93 14.30 3.00
CA ILE A 54 -14.67 13.73 3.49
C ILE A 54 -13.97 14.79 4.33
N ASP A 55 -13.79 14.50 5.62
CA ASP A 55 -13.10 15.36 6.56
C ASP A 55 -11.95 14.62 7.26
N VAL A 56 -11.23 15.33 8.13
CA VAL A 56 -10.10 14.78 8.89
C VAL A 56 -10.52 13.60 9.77
N ALA A 57 -11.73 13.65 10.33
CA ALA A 57 -12.26 12.60 11.19
C ALA A 57 -12.47 11.30 10.40
N MET A 58 -13.06 11.38 9.20
CA MET A 58 -13.22 10.25 8.31
C MET A 58 -11.89 9.63 7.89
N ILE A 59 -10.85 10.44 7.62
CA ILE A 59 -9.51 9.90 7.32
C ILE A 59 -8.96 9.09 8.49
N THR A 60 -9.17 9.58 9.71
CA THR A 60 -8.70 8.93 10.94
C THR A 60 -9.46 7.64 11.21
N GLU A 61 -10.79 7.65 11.02
CA GLU A 61 -11.65 6.48 11.12
C GLU A 61 -11.32 5.43 10.05
N PHE A 62 -10.96 5.84 8.84
CA PHE A 62 -10.50 4.92 7.80
C PHE A 62 -9.16 4.26 8.16
N ASP A 63 -8.20 5.01 8.72
CA ASP A 63 -6.95 4.45 9.23
C ASP A 63 -7.21 3.44 10.37
N PHE A 64 -8.12 3.77 11.29
CA PHE A 64 -8.57 2.86 12.35
C PHE A 64 -9.19 1.57 11.77
N TYR A 65 -10.14 1.70 10.84
CA TYR A 65 -10.79 0.58 10.17
C TYR A 65 -9.80 -0.38 9.51
N LEU A 66 -8.78 0.15 8.83
CA LEU A 66 -7.75 -0.69 8.20
C LEU A 66 -7.00 -1.53 9.23
N ARG A 67 -6.76 -0.98 10.43
CA ARG A 67 -6.05 -1.68 11.51
C ARG A 67 -6.94 -2.65 12.26
N SER A 68 -8.17 -2.24 12.60
CA SER A 68 -9.09 -3.03 13.42
C SER A 68 -9.80 -4.13 12.62
N GLU A 69 -10.39 -3.78 11.46
CA GLU A 69 -11.23 -4.70 10.70
C GLU A 69 -10.45 -5.45 9.62
N LYS A 70 -9.45 -4.80 9.01
CA LYS A 70 -8.61 -5.43 7.98
C LYS A 70 -7.31 -6.00 8.51
N ASN A 71 -7.08 -5.90 9.82
CA ASN A 71 -5.86 -6.39 10.48
C ASN A 71 -4.58 -5.93 9.78
N CYS A 72 -4.60 -4.74 9.16
CA CYS A 72 -3.43 -4.19 8.51
C CYS A 72 -2.44 -3.75 9.58
N ASN A 73 -1.18 -4.18 9.45
CA ASN A 73 -0.10 -3.59 10.23
C ASN A 73 0.07 -2.10 9.89
N ASN A 74 0.81 -1.35 10.72
CA ASN A 74 0.96 0.10 10.59
C ASN A 74 1.35 0.55 9.18
N ASN A 75 2.38 -0.07 8.61
CA ASN A 75 2.92 0.35 7.32
C ASN A 75 1.96 0.04 6.18
N THR A 76 1.24 -1.07 6.27
CA THR A 76 0.23 -1.47 5.29
C THR A 76 -0.98 -0.53 5.34
N ALA A 77 -1.47 -0.21 6.53
CA ALA A 77 -2.55 0.77 6.70
C ALA A 77 -2.15 2.14 6.13
N VAL A 78 -1.00 2.68 6.56
CA VAL A 78 -0.45 3.94 6.04
C VAL A 78 -0.26 3.88 4.53
N LYS A 79 0.20 2.75 3.99
CA LYS A 79 0.31 2.54 2.54
C LYS A 79 -1.04 2.78 1.89
N TYR A 80 -2.13 2.13 2.32
CA TYR A 80 -3.46 2.32 1.71
C TYR A 80 -4.01 3.72 1.89
N VAL A 81 -3.84 4.32 3.07
CA VAL A 81 -4.26 5.71 3.34
C VAL A 81 -3.53 6.70 2.42
N ARG A 82 -2.25 6.48 2.11
CA ARG A 82 -1.52 7.29 1.11
C ARG A 82 -2.06 7.16 -0.31
N LYS A 83 -2.58 5.98 -0.70
CA LYS A 83 -3.21 5.81 -2.03
C LYS A 83 -4.54 6.54 -2.07
N PHE A 84 -5.31 6.50 -0.99
CA PHE A 84 -6.50 7.34 -0.87
C PHE A 84 -6.16 8.84 -0.94
N ARG A 85 -5.09 9.29 -0.25
CA ARG A 85 -4.60 10.68 -0.35
C ARG A 85 -4.27 11.10 -1.78
N LYS A 86 -3.74 10.19 -2.62
CA LYS A 86 -3.50 10.47 -4.04
C LYS A 86 -4.80 10.83 -4.77
N ILE A 87 -5.91 10.16 -4.47
CA ILE A 87 -7.22 10.46 -5.06
C ILE A 87 -7.75 11.80 -4.59
N ILE A 88 -7.64 12.11 -3.29
CA ILE A 88 -8.01 13.43 -2.78
C ILE A 88 -7.18 14.54 -3.42
N LYS A 89 -5.88 14.34 -3.62
CA LYS A 89 -5.05 15.31 -4.35
C LYS A 89 -5.53 15.53 -5.79
N ILE A 90 -6.03 14.49 -6.47
CA ILE A 90 -6.63 14.65 -7.81
C ILE A 90 -7.89 15.51 -7.72
N CYS A 91 -8.75 15.28 -6.72
CA CYS A 91 -9.94 16.10 -6.51
C CYS A 91 -9.59 17.57 -6.22
N LEU A 92 -8.59 17.83 -5.38
CA LEU A 92 -8.09 19.17 -5.08
C LEU A 92 -7.54 19.86 -6.32
N ASN A 93 -6.71 19.16 -7.11
CA ASN A 93 -6.12 19.73 -8.33
C ASN A 93 -7.15 20.02 -9.44
N ASN A 94 -8.35 19.42 -9.36
CA ASN A 94 -9.46 19.69 -10.26
C ASN A 94 -10.47 20.68 -9.64
N ASP A 95 -10.15 21.31 -8.51
CA ASP A 95 -11.02 22.24 -7.77
C ASP A 95 -12.36 21.62 -7.34
N TRP A 96 -12.43 20.29 -7.18
CA TRP A 96 -13.62 19.60 -6.69
C TRP A 96 -13.73 19.61 -5.16
N LEU A 97 -12.65 20.00 -4.48
CA LEU A 97 -12.56 20.18 -3.05
C LEU A 97 -11.86 21.50 -2.76
N GLU A 98 -12.38 22.27 -1.81
CA GLU A 98 -11.78 23.55 -1.40
C GLU A 98 -10.65 23.38 -0.37
N LYS A 99 -10.68 22.30 0.42
CA LYS A 99 -9.78 22.08 1.56
C LYS A 99 -9.26 20.65 1.57
N ASP A 100 -7.98 20.46 1.93
CA ASP A 100 -7.38 19.13 2.07
C ASP A 100 -7.82 18.45 3.38
N PRO A 101 -8.65 17.37 3.34
CA PRO A 101 -9.02 16.62 4.53
C PRO A 101 -7.85 15.83 5.16
N PHE A 102 -6.71 15.72 4.48
CA PHE A 102 -5.51 15.07 5.01
C PHE A 102 -4.56 16.02 5.74
N VAL A 103 -4.94 17.30 5.96
CA VAL A 103 -4.07 18.32 6.55
C VAL A 103 -3.44 17.92 7.89
N LYS A 104 -4.15 17.15 8.72
CA LYS A 104 -3.67 16.67 10.04
C LYS A 104 -3.31 15.19 10.08
N TYR A 105 -3.36 14.48 8.94
CA TYR A 105 -2.98 13.08 8.88
C TYR A 105 -1.47 12.95 8.61
N ASP A 106 -0.73 12.49 9.62
CA ASP A 106 0.73 12.34 9.59
C ASP A 106 1.16 11.03 8.89
N GLY A 107 0.52 9.91 9.25
CA GLY A 107 0.76 8.62 8.56
C GLY A 107 2.22 8.19 8.58
N LYS A 108 2.84 8.18 9.78
CA LYS A 108 4.23 7.74 9.95
C LYS A 108 4.35 6.24 9.72
N MET A 109 5.24 5.86 8.80
CA MET A 109 5.67 4.47 8.67
C MET A 109 6.63 4.17 9.83
N LYS A 110 6.51 2.99 10.40
CA LYS A 110 7.49 2.45 11.34
C LYS A 110 8.61 1.84 10.52
N GLU A 111 9.84 2.15 10.86
CA GLU A 111 10.98 1.43 10.32
C GLU A 111 10.86 -0.04 10.72
N VAL A 112 11.09 -0.93 9.76
CA VAL A 112 11.11 -2.36 10.01
C VAL A 112 12.58 -2.73 9.96
N GLU A 113 13.12 -3.16 11.09
CA GLU A 113 14.44 -3.77 11.11
C GLU A 113 14.36 -5.06 10.31
N THR A 114 15.02 -5.06 9.15
CA THR A 114 15.23 -6.26 8.36
C THR A 114 16.53 -6.88 8.82
N GLU A 115 16.44 -8.09 9.37
CA GLU A 115 17.63 -8.90 9.63
C GLU A 115 18.34 -9.17 8.29
N PHE A 116 19.66 -9.06 8.31
CA PHE A 116 20.52 -9.37 7.18
C PHE A 116 21.57 -10.38 7.64
N LEU A 117 22.05 -11.18 6.69
CA LEU A 117 23.08 -12.17 6.97
C LEU A 117 24.43 -11.45 7.17
N THR A 118 25.17 -11.82 8.22
CA THR A 118 26.56 -11.40 8.38
C THR A 118 27.47 -12.15 7.41
N ASP A 119 28.70 -11.64 7.22
CA ASP A 119 29.70 -12.32 6.41
C ASP A 119 30.03 -13.73 6.93
N GLU A 120 29.99 -13.94 8.25
CA GLU A 120 30.15 -15.28 8.83
C GLU A 120 28.97 -16.18 8.47
N GLU A 121 27.73 -15.69 8.60
CA GLU A 121 26.53 -16.48 8.28
C GLU A 121 26.47 -16.85 6.78
N ILE A 122 26.89 -15.94 5.89
CA ILE A 122 27.03 -16.23 4.45
C ILE A 122 28.08 -17.31 4.21
N LYS A 123 29.25 -17.25 4.87
CA LYS A 123 30.30 -18.28 4.76
C LYS A 123 29.85 -19.63 5.30
N ASP A 124 29.08 -19.63 6.38
CA ASP A 124 28.50 -20.85 6.95
C ASP A 124 27.50 -21.47 5.99
N ILE A 125 26.61 -20.67 5.38
CA ILE A 125 25.67 -21.14 4.35
C ILE A 125 26.42 -21.70 3.13
N TYR A 126 27.48 -21.02 2.68
CA TYR A 126 28.29 -21.43 1.54
C TYR A 126 29.00 -22.77 1.78
N SER A 127 29.60 -22.94 2.95
CA SER A 127 30.41 -24.12 3.30
C SER A 127 29.57 -25.31 3.79
N LYS A 128 28.30 -25.09 4.15
CA LYS A 128 27.40 -26.14 4.62
C LYS A 128 27.15 -27.19 3.53
N LYS A 129 27.46 -28.44 3.86
CA LYS A 129 27.10 -29.61 3.05
C LYS A 129 25.66 -30.02 3.35
N PHE A 130 24.74 -29.63 2.48
CA PHE A 130 23.37 -30.12 2.52
C PHE A 130 23.31 -31.56 2.00
N ARG A 131 22.42 -32.38 2.60
CA ARG A 131 22.23 -33.80 2.24
C ARG A 131 21.75 -33.97 0.79
N THR A 132 21.08 -32.94 0.27
CA THR A 132 20.68 -32.78 -1.13
C THR A 132 21.34 -31.51 -1.67
N PRO A 133 21.99 -31.53 -2.85
CA PRO A 133 22.41 -30.32 -3.53
C PRO A 133 21.14 -29.57 -3.97
N GLY A 134 20.86 -28.44 -3.33
CA GLY A 134 19.70 -27.61 -3.60
C GLY A 134 20.10 -26.28 -4.22
N LEU A 135 19.40 -25.89 -5.29
CA LEU A 135 19.54 -24.58 -5.93
C LEU A 135 19.30 -23.42 -4.94
N GLU A 136 18.59 -23.68 -3.84
CA GLU A 136 18.23 -22.70 -2.81
C GLU A 136 19.46 -22.06 -2.18
N ARG A 137 20.52 -22.85 -1.89
CA ARG A 137 21.77 -22.29 -1.32
C ARG A 137 22.41 -21.34 -2.33
N ASP A 138 22.54 -21.80 -3.57
CA ASP A 138 23.25 -21.05 -4.60
C ASP A 138 22.48 -19.77 -4.97
N ILE A 139 21.13 -19.81 -4.94
CA ILE A 139 20.26 -18.63 -5.07
C ILE A 139 20.46 -17.67 -3.89
N VAL A 140 20.43 -18.13 -2.64
CA VAL A 140 20.63 -17.28 -1.46
C VAL A 140 21.99 -16.58 -1.52
N ILE A 141 23.05 -17.32 -1.84
CA ILE A 141 24.40 -16.79 -2.00
C ILE A 141 24.47 -15.79 -3.15
N PHE A 142 23.89 -16.12 -4.32
CA PHE A 142 23.83 -15.21 -5.46
C PHE A 142 23.12 -13.89 -5.10
N CYS A 143 21.96 -13.97 -4.44
CA CYS A 143 21.21 -12.79 -3.98
C CYS A 143 22.03 -11.96 -2.97
N ALA A 144 22.72 -12.59 -2.02
CA ALA A 144 23.57 -11.90 -1.05
C ALA A 144 24.72 -11.12 -1.72
N PHE A 145 25.36 -11.69 -2.74
CA PHE A 145 26.46 -11.03 -3.45
C PHE A 145 26.03 -10.00 -4.50
N THR A 146 24.82 -10.14 -5.06
CA THR A 146 24.35 -9.26 -6.14
C THR A 146 23.34 -8.20 -5.69
N GLY A 147 22.77 -8.34 -4.50
CA GLY A 147 21.68 -7.49 -4.00
C GLY A 147 20.36 -7.68 -4.76
N LEU A 148 20.23 -8.76 -5.56
CA LEU A 148 19.03 -9.08 -6.34
C LEU A 148 18.07 -9.97 -5.54
N ALA A 149 17.53 -9.41 -4.45
CA ALA A 149 16.55 -10.05 -3.57
C ALA A 149 15.16 -9.41 -3.68
#